data_AF-A0A7C2B502-F1
#
_entry.id   AF-A0A7C2B502-F1
#
_cell.length_a   1.000
_cell.length_b   1.000
_cell.length_c   1.000
_cell.angle_alpha   90.00
_cell.angle_beta   90.00
_cell.angle_gamma   90.00
#
_symmetry.space_group_name_H-M   'P 1'
#
loop_
_entity.id
_entity.type
_entity.pdbx_description
1 polymer ?
#
loop_
_entity_poly.entity_id
_entity_poly.type
_entity_poly.pdbx_seq_one_letter_code
_entity_poly.pdbx_strand_id
1 'polypeptide(L)'
;MIFDLNQENYIAYECKRLNVLFPSGFQTLADKYVDEGVMRYVSAQYAQELPFGVMIGYVFDSNVPNAFTAVKSQIQNKASRLQCMSKSPVNNLPPVSFIIRFATGHSRPSGKIEVQHLLLPLSP
;
A
#
# COMPACT_ATOMS: atom_id res chain seq x y z
N MET A 1 23.00 -8.12 0.53
CA MET A 1 23.03 -7.80 1.97
C MET A 1 23.36 -6.32 2.06
N ILE A 2 22.39 -5.47 2.42
CA ILE A 2 22.61 -4.03 2.58
C ILE A 2 22.83 -3.83 4.08
N PHE A 3 24.08 -3.59 4.48
CA PHE A 3 24.38 -3.12 5.82
C PHE A 3 24.46 -1.61 5.75
N ASP A 4 23.39 -0.94 6.16
CA ASP A 4 23.39 0.50 6.35
C ASP A 4 23.34 0.80 7.86
N LEU A 5 24.50 1.15 8.41
CA LEU A 5 24.68 1.51 9.81
C LEU A 5 24.03 2.87 10.15
N ASN A 6 23.73 3.69 9.13
CA ASN A 6 23.07 4.99 9.28
C ASN A 6 21.54 4.89 9.15
N GLN A 7 21.00 3.71 8.84
CA GLN A 7 19.57 3.46 8.58
C GLN A 7 19.00 4.30 7.42
N GLU A 8 19.82 4.70 6.45
CA GLU A 8 19.37 5.49 5.29
C GLU A 8 18.80 4.60 4.17
N ASN A 9 19.18 3.31 4.15
CA ASN A 9 18.83 2.31 3.14
C ASN A 9 18.23 1.07 3.81
N TYR A 10 16.90 1.03 3.90
CA TYR A 10 16.14 -0.13 4.35
C TYR A 10 14.87 -0.27 3.52
N ILE A 11 14.19 -1.41 3.61
CA ILE A 11 12.87 -1.56 3.00
C ILE A 11 11.84 -1.41 4.11
N ALA A 12 11.04 -0.34 4.03
CA ALA A 12 9.95 -0.11 4.95
C ALA A 12 8.73 -0.95 4.54
N TYR A 13 8.29 -1.82 5.45
CA TYR A 13 7.05 -2.58 5.33
C TYR A 13 5.99 -1.97 6.25
N GLU A 14 4.89 -1.48 5.68
CA GLU A 14 3.72 -0.99 6.39
C GLU A 14 2.60 -2.01 6.25
N CYS A 15 1.91 -2.29 7.35
CA CYS A 15 0.90 -3.35 7.40
C CYS A 15 -0.44 -2.80 7.89
N LYS A 16 -1.52 -3.11 7.18
CA LYS A 16 -2.88 -2.71 7.57
C LYS A 16 -3.85 -3.87 7.40
N ARG A 17 -4.89 -3.89 8.24
CA ARG A 17 -6.02 -4.82 8.12
C ARG A 17 -7.00 -4.29 7.09
N LEU A 18 -7.60 -5.20 6.34
CA LEU A 18 -8.65 -4.94 5.35
C LEU A 18 -9.82 -5.90 5.59
N ASN A 19 -11.02 -5.46 5.24
CA ASN A 19 -12.25 -6.26 5.30
C ASN A 19 -12.48 -6.94 6.66
N VAL A 20 -12.54 -6.14 7.73
CA VAL A 20 -12.65 -6.64 9.10
C VAL A 20 -14.12 -6.62 9.54
N LEU A 21 -14.58 -7.75 10.10
CA LEU A 21 -15.87 -7.84 10.79
C LEU A 21 -15.68 -7.46 12.27
N PHE A 22 -16.10 -6.26 12.64
CA PHE A 22 -16.15 -5.82 14.04
C PHE A 22 -17.51 -6.13 14.67
N PRO A 23 -17.65 -6.06 16.02
CA PRO A 23 -18.96 -6.14 16.66
C PRO A 23 -19.98 -5.11 16.14
N SER A 24 -19.50 -3.96 15.67
CA SER A 24 -20.32 -2.89 15.07
C SER A 24 -20.65 -3.10 13.59
N GLY A 25 -20.19 -4.20 12.97
CA GLY A 25 -20.39 -4.51 11.56
C GLY A 25 -19.10 -4.54 10.73
N PHE A 26 -19.26 -4.86 9.46
CA PHE A 26 -18.18 -4.98 8.48
C PHE A 26 -17.59 -3.61 8.10
N GLN A 27 -16.26 -3.54 8.02
CA GLN A 27 -15.54 -2.36 7.53
C GLN A 27 -14.42 -2.77 6.57
N THR A 28 -14.33 -2.09 5.42
CA THR A 28 -13.28 -2.37 4.43
C THR A 28 -11.90 -1.93 4.91
N LEU A 29 -11.82 -0.83 5.67
CA LEU A 29 -10.57 -0.17 6.12
C LEU A 29 -9.62 0.25 4.98
N ALA A 30 -10.10 0.27 3.73
CA ALA A 30 -9.32 0.67 2.57
C ALA A 30 -8.95 2.16 2.60
N ASP A 31 -9.77 2.99 3.22
CA ASP A 31 -9.50 4.40 3.46
C ASP A 31 -8.29 4.58 4.37
N LYS A 32 -8.23 3.86 5.51
CA LYS A 32 -7.11 3.87 6.46
C LYS A 32 -5.86 3.26 5.87
N TYR A 33 -6.00 2.22 5.05
CA TYR A 33 -4.89 1.65 4.29
C TYR A 33 -4.16 2.72 3.48
N VAL A 34 -4.91 3.61 2.84
CA VAL A 34 -4.37 4.70 2.02
C VAL A 34 -3.91 5.89 2.88
N ASP A 35 -4.78 6.41 3.75
CA ASP A 35 -4.53 7.66 4.48
C ASP A 35 -3.48 7.53 5.57
N GLU A 36 -3.39 6.36 6.20
CA GLU A 36 -2.48 6.12 7.32
C GLU A 36 -1.34 5.16 6.95
N GLY A 37 -1.41 4.49 5.79
CA GLY A 37 -0.37 3.57 5.31
C GLY A 37 0.39 4.17 4.14
N VAL A 38 -0.23 4.21 2.96
CA VAL A 38 0.39 4.75 1.73
C VAL A 38 0.92 6.17 1.94
N MET A 39 0.19 7.02 2.65
CA MET A 39 0.60 8.40 2.91
C MET A 39 1.92 8.52 3.67
N ARG A 40 2.32 7.52 4.47
CA ARG A 40 3.60 7.55 5.21
C ARG A 40 4.79 7.49 4.27
N TYR A 41 4.66 6.78 3.16
CA TYR A 41 5.65 6.76 2.08
C TYR A 41 5.71 8.09 1.33
N VAL A 42 4.54 8.64 0.98
CA VAL A 42 4.42 9.92 0.26
C VAL A 42 4.96 11.08 1.08
N SER A 43 4.66 11.12 2.38
CA SER A 43 5.15 12.14 3.32
C SER A 43 6.55 11.88 3.87
N ALA A 44 7.24 10.83 3.38
CA ALA A 44 8.59 10.47 3.78
C ALA A 44 8.79 10.27 5.30
N GLN A 45 7.78 9.76 6.01
CA GLN A 45 7.88 9.48 7.45
C GLN A 45 8.87 8.37 7.81
N TYR A 46 9.17 7.50 6.85
CA TYR A 46 10.15 6.43 7.00
C TYR A 46 11.57 6.96 6.77
N ALA A 47 11.89 7.30 5.53
CA ALA A 47 13.14 7.98 5.18
C ALA A 47 12.94 8.77 3.88
N GLN A 48 13.65 9.90 3.81
CA GLN A 48 13.51 10.89 2.76
C GLN A 48 13.88 10.35 1.37
N GLU A 49 14.88 9.49 1.29
CA GLU A 49 15.45 9.00 0.04
C GLU A 49 14.99 7.61 -0.37
N LEU A 50 14.10 6.96 0.39
CA LEU A 50 13.65 5.59 0.09
C LEU A 50 13.04 5.52 -1.32
N PRO A 51 13.66 4.82 -2.29
CA PRO A 51 13.10 4.75 -3.64
C PRO A 51 11.90 3.79 -3.70
N PHE A 52 11.72 2.99 -2.66
CA PHE A 52 10.84 1.83 -2.65
C PHE A 52 10.22 1.60 -1.26
N GLY A 53 8.93 1.26 -1.24
CA GLY A 53 8.20 0.86 -0.03
C GLY A 53 7.26 -0.31 -0.30
N VAL A 54 6.84 -1.01 0.77
CA VAL A 54 5.95 -2.16 0.65
C VAL A 54 4.76 -2.02 1.59
N MET A 55 3.56 -1.98 1.02
CA MET A 55 2.31 -2.10 1.76
C MET A 55 1.79 -3.54 1.77
N ILE A 56 1.51 -4.07 2.95
CA ILE A 56 0.87 -5.37 3.14
C ILE A 56 -0.55 -5.14 3.67
N GLY A 57 -1.55 -5.65 2.95
CA GLY A 57 -2.95 -5.67 3.36
C GLY A 57 -3.37 -7.07 3.77
N TYR A 58 -3.62 -7.29 5.05
CA TYR A 58 -4.20 -8.54 5.54
C TYR A 58 -5.72 -8.49 5.37
N VAL A 59 -6.26 -9.32 4.48
CA VAL A 59 -7.68 -9.35 4.11
C VAL A 59 -8.41 -10.36 4.98
N PHE A 60 -9.18 -9.86 5.95
CA PHE A 60 -9.72 -10.66 7.05
C PHE A 60 -10.84 -11.62 6.64
N ASP A 61 -11.66 -11.24 5.68
CA ASP A 61 -12.68 -12.10 5.08
C ASP A 61 -12.15 -12.98 3.93
N SER A 62 -10.84 -12.89 3.65
CA SER A 62 -10.15 -13.54 2.52
C SER A 62 -10.71 -13.17 1.13
N ASN A 63 -11.60 -12.18 1.01
CA ASN A 63 -12.11 -11.68 -0.26
C ASN A 63 -11.14 -10.65 -0.87
N VAL A 64 -9.98 -11.15 -1.32
CA VAL A 64 -8.89 -10.33 -1.87
C VAL A 64 -9.32 -9.48 -3.09
N PRO A 65 -10.14 -9.99 -4.05
CA PRO A 65 -10.61 -9.17 -5.16
C PRO A 65 -11.45 -7.95 -4.73
N ASN A 66 -12.30 -8.11 -3.71
CA ASN A 66 -13.07 -6.99 -3.16
C ASN A 66 -12.16 -5.99 -2.46
N ALA A 67 -11.26 -6.46 -1.59
CA ALA A 67 -10.26 -5.61 -0.94
C ALA A 67 -9.42 -4.82 -1.96
N PHE A 68 -8.97 -5.47 -3.04
CA PHE A 68 -8.25 -4.83 -4.14
C PHE A 68 -9.06 -3.71 -4.78
N THR A 69 -10.34 -3.97 -5.08
CA THR A 69 -11.23 -2.97 -5.69
C THR A 69 -11.43 -1.77 -4.78
N ALA A 70 -11.63 -2.00 -3.48
CA ALA A 70 -11.78 -0.94 -2.48
C ALA A 70 -10.50 -0.09 -2.35
N VAL A 71 -9.33 -0.73 -2.23
CA VAL A 71 -8.04 -0.02 -2.14
C VAL A 71 -7.74 0.76 -3.42
N LYS A 72 -7.94 0.15 -4.59
CA LYS A 72 -7.79 0.82 -5.89
C LYS A 72 -8.67 2.05 -5.99
N SER A 73 -9.94 1.95 -5.61
CA SER A 73 -10.86 3.09 -5.60
C SER A 73 -10.37 4.21 -4.69
N GLN A 74 -9.90 3.89 -3.48
CA GLN A 74 -9.35 4.89 -2.55
C GLN A 74 -8.09 5.58 -3.10
N ILE A 75 -7.18 4.83 -3.73
CA ILE A 75 -5.98 5.40 -4.38
C ILE A 75 -6.38 6.33 -5.52
N GLN A 76 -7.34 5.93 -6.37
CA GLN A 76 -7.82 6.75 -7.48
C GLN A 76 -8.48 8.04 -7.00
N ASN A 77 -9.39 7.93 -6.02
CA ASN A 77 -10.10 9.08 -5.44
C ASN A 77 -9.14 10.07 -4.77
N LYS A 78 -8.01 9.59 -4.25
CA LYS A 78 -7.00 10.37 -3.53
C LYS A 78 -5.73 10.62 -4.33
N ALA A 79 -5.74 10.36 -5.64
CA ALA A 79 -4.53 10.37 -6.47
C ALA A 79 -3.75 11.70 -6.41
N SER A 80 -4.46 12.84 -6.40
CA SER A 80 -3.83 14.16 -6.26
C SER A 80 -3.14 14.33 -4.89
N ARG A 81 -3.83 13.97 -3.80
CA ARG A 81 -3.28 14.04 -2.44
C ARG A 81 -2.10 13.09 -2.24
N LEU A 82 -2.12 11.93 -2.89
CA LEU A 82 -1.04 10.95 -2.89
C LEU A 82 0.09 11.30 -3.86
N GLN A 83 -0.01 12.41 -4.60
CA GLN A 83 0.98 12.82 -5.60
C GLN A 83 1.29 11.69 -6.62
N CYS A 84 0.26 10.93 -7.02
CA CYS A 84 0.41 9.84 -7.96
C CYS A 84 0.96 10.33 -9.30
N MET A 85 1.95 9.62 -9.84
CA MET A 85 2.64 10.01 -11.07
C MET A 85 1.84 9.72 -12.35
N SER A 86 0.80 8.89 -12.27
CA SER A 86 -0.04 8.48 -13.39
C SER A 86 -1.50 8.76 -13.11
N LYS A 87 -2.27 9.12 -14.16
CA LYS A 87 -3.73 9.24 -14.11
C LYS A 87 -4.42 7.89 -13.83
N SER A 88 -3.78 6.79 -14.22
CA SER A 88 -4.13 5.44 -13.77
C SER A 88 -3.03 4.97 -12.82
N PRO A 89 -3.15 5.28 -11.52
CA PRO A 89 -2.04 5.14 -10.57
C PRO A 89 -1.69 3.70 -10.23
N VAL A 90 -2.61 2.76 -10.46
CA VAL A 90 -2.47 1.34 -10.12
C VAL A 90 -1.90 0.57 -11.31
N ASN A 91 -0.70 0.04 -11.14
CA ASN A 91 -0.05 -0.88 -12.07
C ASN A 91 -0.17 -2.32 -11.53
N ASN A 92 -0.92 -3.20 -12.20
CA ASN A 92 -1.08 -4.58 -11.74
C ASN A 92 0.24 -5.36 -11.92
N LEU A 93 0.60 -6.15 -10.92
CA LEU A 93 1.75 -7.05 -10.97
C LEU A 93 1.26 -8.50 -11.06
N PRO A 94 2.08 -9.44 -11.56
CA PRO A 94 1.74 -10.86 -11.56
C PRO A 94 1.37 -11.35 -10.15
N PRO A 95 0.23 -12.03 -9.99
CA PRO A 95 -0.17 -12.59 -8.70
C PRO A 95 0.82 -13.69 -8.27
N VAL A 96 0.89 -13.93 -6.96
CA VAL A 96 1.65 -15.04 -6.39
C VAL A 96 0.69 -15.87 -5.55
N SER A 97 0.34 -17.07 -6.01
CA SER A 97 -0.70 -17.89 -5.37
C SER A 97 -2.00 -17.07 -5.19
N PHE A 98 -2.55 -17.01 -3.98
CA PHE A 98 -3.78 -16.29 -3.64
C PHE A 98 -3.57 -14.78 -3.37
N ILE A 99 -2.37 -14.26 -3.62
CA ILE A 99 -1.98 -12.88 -3.31
C ILE A 99 -2.16 -12.00 -4.56
N ILE A 100 -3.00 -10.97 -4.43
CA ILE A 100 -3.07 -9.90 -5.45
C ILE A 100 -1.95 -8.89 -5.20
N ARG A 101 -1.22 -8.56 -6.26
CA ARG A 101 -0.11 -7.62 -6.24
C ARG A 101 -0.33 -6.48 -7.23
N PHE A 102 0.05 -5.27 -6.82
CA PHE A 102 0.07 -4.09 -7.69
C PHE A 102 1.09 -3.07 -7.16
N ALA A 103 1.42 -2.07 -7.96
CA ALA A 103 2.32 -0.99 -7.59
C ALA A 103 1.68 0.37 -7.86
N THR A 104 2.09 1.37 -7.09
CA THR A 104 1.78 2.79 -7.32
C THR A 104 3.05 3.63 -7.26
N GLY A 105 3.17 4.58 -8.18
CA GLY A 105 4.28 5.54 -8.21
C GLY A 105 3.85 6.90 -7.69
N HIS A 106 4.64 7.47 -6.80
CA HIS A 106 4.37 8.75 -6.14
C HIS A 106 5.55 9.71 -6.29
N SER A 107 5.24 10.97 -6.58
CA SER A 107 6.19 12.07 -6.45
C SER A 107 6.33 12.46 -4.97
N ARG A 108 7.50 12.99 -4.61
CA ARG A 108 7.82 13.58 -3.30
C ARG A 108 8.70 14.81 -3.52
N PRO A 109 8.79 15.74 -2.57
CA PRO A 109 9.77 16.82 -2.63
C PRO A 109 11.21 16.32 -2.77
N SER A 110 11.54 15.19 -2.15
CA SER A 110 12.86 14.56 -2.17
C SER A 110 13.11 13.64 -3.37
N GLY A 111 12.14 13.45 -4.26
CA GLY A 111 12.29 12.57 -5.41
C GLY A 111 11.03 11.78 -5.72
N LYS A 112 11.17 10.47 -5.90
CA LYS A 112 10.07 9.57 -6.26
C LYS A 112 10.10 8.35 -5.35
N ILE A 113 8.95 7.70 -5.21
CA ILE A 113 8.86 6.41 -4.53
C ILE A 113 7.86 5.51 -5.25
N GLU A 114 8.26 4.26 -5.47
CA GLU A 114 7.34 3.19 -5.82
C GLU A 114 6.88 2.49 -4.53
N VAL A 115 5.57 2.27 -4.40
CA VAL A 115 5.00 1.43 -3.34
C VAL A 115 4.45 0.17 -3.97
N GLN A 116 4.98 -0.99 -3.58
CA GLN A 116 4.39 -2.28 -3.93
C GLN A 116 3.36 -2.70 -2.88
N HIS A 117 2.22 -3.17 -3.36
CA HIS A 117 1.10 -3.60 -2.55
C HIS A 117 0.93 -5.11 -2.67
N LEU A 118 0.79 -5.77 -1.53
CA LEU A 118 0.49 -7.19 -1.43
C LEU A 118 -0.77 -7.35 -0.60
N LEU A 119 -1.83 -7.91 -1.18
CA LEU A 119 -3.07 -8.21 -0.47
C LEU A 119 -3.14 -9.71 -0.19
N LEU A 120 -3.00 -10.06 1.09
CA LEU A 120 -2.88 -11.44 1.56
C LEU A 120 -4.21 -11.87 2.17
N PRO A 121 -4.79 -13.01 1.79
CA PRO A 121 -5.91 -13.59 2.52
C PRO A 121 -5.44 -14.09 3.90
N LEU A 122 -6.29 -14.02 4.92
CA LEU A 122 -5.98 -14.61 6.23
C LEU A 122 -6.02 -16.15 6.21
N SER A 123 -6.86 -16.72 5.35
CA SER A 123 -6.91 -18.15 5.08
C SER A 123 -6.78 -18.35 3.57
N PRO A 124 -5.77 -19.10 3.10
CA PRO A 124 -5.57 -19.36 1.67
C PRO A 124 -6.71 -20.19 1.06
#